data_AF-A0A448BMX8-F1
#
_entry.id   AF-A0A448BMX8-F1
#
_cell.length_a   1.000
_cell.length_b   1.000
_cell.length_c   1.000
_cell.angle_alpha   90.00
_cell.angle_beta   90.00
_cell.angle_gamma   90.00
#
_symmetry.space_group_name_H-M   'P 1'
#
loop_
_entity.id
_entity.type
_entity.pdbx_description
1 polymer ?
#
loop_
_entity_poly.entity_id
_entity_poly.type
_entity_poly.pdbx_seq_one_letter_code
_entity_poly.pdbx_strand_id
1 'polypeptide(L)'
;MDILQSSSAAPLAPREAANAPAQQAGGSFQGERVHYVSVSQSLADAAEELTFAFSERAEKSLAKRRLSDAHARLSEVQAMLQEYWKRIPDLESQQKLEALIAHLGSGQLSSLAQLSAYLEGFSSEISQRFLALSRARDVLAGRPEARAMLALVDQALLRMADEQGLEIELGLRIEPLAAEASAAGVGDIQALRDTYRDAVLDYRGLSAAWQDIQERFAATPLERVVAFLQKALSADLDSQSSRLDPVKLERVMSDMHKLRVLGGLAEQVGALWQVLVTGERGHGIRAF
;
A
#
# COMPACT_ATOMS: atom_id res chain seq x y z
N MET A 1 -23.13 19.24 68.09
CA MET A 1 -24.48 18.76 68.41
C MET A 1 -25.14 19.77 69.32
N ASP A 2 -26.32 20.32 69.04
CA ASP A 2 -27.02 20.54 67.77
C ASP A 2 -27.92 21.76 68.01
N ILE A 3 -28.07 22.55 66.96
CA ILE A 3 -28.50 23.94 66.99
C ILE A 3 -30.02 24.02 66.86
N LEU A 4 -30.65 24.68 67.84
CA LEU A 4 -31.71 25.72 67.74
C LEU A 4 -32.20 26.01 66.29
N GLN A 5 -33.45 26.27 65.93
CA GLN A 5 -34.53 27.01 66.58
C GLN A 5 -35.62 27.22 65.51
N SER A 6 -36.90 27.25 65.91
CA SER A 6 -37.92 28.24 65.46
C SER A 6 -38.41 28.16 63.99
N SER A 7 -39.59 28.62 63.56
CA SER A 7 -40.82 29.19 64.16
C SER A 7 -41.89 29.22 63.06
N SER A 8 -43.16 29.08 63.47
CA SER A 8 -44.40 29.67 62.91
C SER A 8 -44.75 29.48 61.43
N ALA A 9 -45.82 28.71 61.18
CA ALA A 9 -46.55 28.65 59.93
C ALA A 9 -47.92 29.35 60.08
N ALA A 10 -48.14 30.43 59.32
CA ALA A 10 -49.44 30.98 59.01
C ALA A 10 -49.63 30.94 57.48
N PRO A 11 -50.81 30.54 56.94
CA PRO A 11 -51.00 30.46 55.51
C PRO A 11 -51.33 31.85 54.94
N LEU A 12 -50.48 32.33 54.04
CA LEU A 12 -50.70 33.54 53.24
C LEU A 12 -51.40 33.19 51.92
N ALA A 13 -52.42 33.97 51.59
CA ALA A 13 -53.24 33.93 50.39
C ALA A 13 -52.43 33.92 49.07
N PRO A 14 -53.01 33.42 47.96
CA PRO A 14 -52.34 33.39 46.67
C PRO A 14 -52.07 34.81 46.15
N ARG A 15 -50.79 35.13 45.95
CA ARG A 15 -50.33 36.34 45.28
C ARG A 15 -50.46 36.16 43.77
N GLU A 16 -51.23 37.04 43.15
CA GLU A 16 -51.20 37.30 41.71
C GLU A 16 -49.77 37.60 41.26
N ALA A 17 -49.21 36.72 40.41
CA ALA A 17 -48.01 37.04 39.64
C ALA A 17 -48.46 37.89 38.44
N ALA A 18 -48.26 39.20 38.56
CA ALA A 18 -48.43 40.15 37.49
C ALA A 18 -47.59 39.74 36.27
N ASN A 19 -48.27 39.46 35.16
CA ASN A 19 -47.66 39.18 33.88
C ASN A 19 -47.20 40.52 33.27
N ALA A 20 -45.98 40.95 33.58
CA ALA A 20 -45.35 42.07 32.91
C ALA A 20 -44.86 41.61 31.53
N PRO A 21 -45.19 42.29 30.43
CA PRO A 21 -44.62 41.95 29.13
C PRO A 21 -43.12 42.24 29.17
N ALA A 22 -42.30 41.21 29.02
CA ALA A 22 -40.87 41.35 28.77
C ALA A 22 -40.70 42.22 27.53
N GLN A 23 -40.12 43.41 27.69
CA GLN A 23 -39.66 44.23 26.57
C GLN A 23 -38.64 43.41 25.78
N GLN A 24 -39.06 42.89 24.63
CA GLN A 24 -38.19 42.21 23.70
C GLN A 24 -37.12 43.20 23.23
N ALA A 25 -35.89 43.02 23.69
CA ALA A 25 -34.73 43.76 23.21
C ALA A 25 -34.52 43.44 21.72
N GLY A 26 -34.92 44.35 20.85
CA GLY A 26 -34.70 44.28 19.41
C GLY A 26 -33.87 45.47 18.93
N GLY A 27 -33.11 45.27 17.87
CA GLY A 27 -32.27 46.29 17.23
C GLY A 27 -32.22 46.10 15.71
N SER A 28 -31.35 46.82 15.03
CA SER A 28 -31.08 46.61 13.61
C SER A 28 -29.60 46.34 13.37
N PHE A 29 -29.26 45.33 12.59
CA PHE A 29 -27.90 45.07 12.13
C PHE A 29 -27.88 45.10 10.60
N GLN A 30 -27.05 45.97 10.02
CA GLN A 30 -26.95 46.18 8.55
C GLN A 30 -28.28 46.41 7.81
N GLY A 31 -29.24 47.07 8.46
CA GLY A 31 -30.56 47.37 7.88
C GLY A 31 -31.60 46.26 8.05
N GLU A 32 -31.22 45.10 8.60
CA GLU A 32 -32.16 44.05 8.99
C GLU A 32 -32.58 44.21 10.45
N ARG A 33 -33.88 44.03 10.74
CA ARG A 33 -34.40 44.06 12.11
C ARG A 33 -34.11 42.71 12.78
N VAL A 34 -33.48 42.77 13.95
CA VAL A 34 -33.13 41.60 14.75
C VAL A 34 -33.86 41.69 16.08
N HIS A 35 -34.47 40.59 16.52
CA HIS A 35 -35.14 40.49 17.80
C HIS A 35 -34.47 39.41 18.63
N TYR A 36 -34.23 39.71 19.91
CA TYR A 36 -33.75 38.71 20.84
C TYR A 36 -34.83 37.66 21.09
N VAL A 37 -34.56 36.43 20.66
CA VAL A 37 -35.38 35.27 20.98
C VAL A 37 -34.59 34.46 22.01
N SER A 38 -35.14 34.30 23.22
CA SER A 38 -34.57 33.39 24.21
C SER A 38 -34.86 31.95 23.77
N VAL A 39 -33.99 31.37 22.95
CA VAL A 39 -34.14 29.97 22.54
C VAL A 39 -33.58 29.10 23.67
N SER A 40 -34.41 28.21 24.21
CA SER A 40 -34.01 27.24 25.24
C SER A 40 -33.27 26.02 24.68
N GLN A 41 -33.10 25.95 23.36
CA GLN A 41 -32.53 24.82 22.63
C GLN A 41 -31.51 25.34 21.60
N SER A 42 -30.29 24.80 21.62
CA SER A 42 -29.26 25.17 20.66
C SER A 42 -29.57 24.53 19.29
N LEU A 43 -29.30 25.26 18.20
CA LEU A 43 -29.30 24.70 16.85
C LEU A 43 -28.29 23.55 16.69
N ALA A 44 -27.20 23.58 17.48
CA ALA A 44 -26.23 22.49 17.52
C ALA A 44 -26.84 21.21 18.10
N ASP A 45 -27.59 21.33 19.20
CA ASP A 45 -28.25 20.19 19.85
C ASP A 45 -29.28 19.54 18.92
N ALA A 46 -30.08 20.36 18.21
CA ALA A 46 -31.04 19.86 17.23
C ALA A 46 -30.37 19.16 16.03
N ALA A 47 -29.21 19.64 15.60
CA ALA A 47 -28.43 19.00 14.54
C ALA A 47 -27.79 17.68 15.02
N GLU A 48 -27.31 17.63 16.26
CA GLU A 48 -26.80 16.42 16.88
C GLU A 48 -27.91 15.37 17.03
N GLU A 49 -29.12 15.72 17.49
CA GLU A 49 -30.25 14.79 17.59
C GLU A 49 -30.64 14.16 16.24
N LEU A 50 -30.65 14.95 15.16
CA LEU A 50 -30.88 14.44 13.81
C LEU A 50 -29.74 13.53 13.33
N THR A 51 -28.52 13.78 13.75
CA THR A 51 -27.34 12.99 13.36
C THR A 51 -27.23 11.70 14.18
N PHE A 52 -27.64 11.71 15.45
CA PHE A 52 -27.74 10.52 16.30
C PHE A 52 -28.76 9.53 15.77
N ALA A 53 -29.89 9.99 15.24
CA ALA A 53 -30.89 9.14 14.59
C ALA A 53 -30.33 8.34 13.39
N PHE A 54 -29.19 8.77 12.83
CA PHE A 54 -28.53 8.12 11.69
C PHE A 54 -27.20 7.42 12.04
N SER A 55 -26.64 7.62 13.25
CA SER A 55 -25.28 7.18 13.55
C SER A 55 -25.13 6.57 14.95
N GLU A 56 -25.81 5.46 15.21
CA GLU A 56 -25.36 4.48 16.21
C GLU A 56 -24.15 3.68 15.67
N ARG A 57 -23.03 4.36 15.41
CA ARG A 57 -21.77 3.70 15.07
C ARG A 57 -20.84 3.79 16.27
N ALA A 58 -20.80 2.73 17.07
CA ALA A 58 -19.93 2.63 18.23
C ALA A 58 -18.49 3.02 17.87
N GLU A 59 -17.94 3.98 18.60
CA GLU A 59 -16.57 4.46 18.40
C GLU A 59 -15.58 3.30 18.62
N LYS A 60 -14.85 2.93 17.56
CA LYS A 60 -13.82 1.91 17.66
C LYS A 60 -12.58 2.51 18.33
N SER A 61 -12.29 2.06 19.55
CA SER A 61 -11.07 2.33 20.31
C SER A 61 -9.80 2.13 19.45
N LEU A 62 -8.81 3.01 19.64
CA LEU A 62 -7.51 2.95 18.96
C LEU A 62 -6.80 1.61 19.17
N ALA A 63 -7.02 0.93 20.29
CA ALA A 63 -6.45 -0.40 20.55
C ALA A 63 -6.98 -1.50 19.61
N LYS A 64 -8.13 -1.26 18.96
CA LYS A 64 -8.71 -2.17 17.95
C LYS A 64 -8.31 -1.79 16.52
N ARG A 65 -7.49 -0.75 16.34
CA ARG A 65 -6.97 -0.31 15.05
C ARG A 65 -5.55 -0.85 14.89
N ARG A 66 -5.20 -1.31 13.68
CA ARG A 66 -3.82 -1.64 13.33
C ARG A 66 -3.03 -0.33 13.34
N LEU A 67 -2.18 -0.13 14.34
CA LEU A 67 -1.26 1.00 14.41
C LEU A 67 0.04 0.57 13.72
N SER A 68 0.36 1.20 12.60
CA SER A 68 1.70 1.16 12.01
C SER A 68 2.37 2.51 12.23
N ASP A 69 3.67 2.50 12.49
CA ASP A 69 4.49 3.71 12.44
C ASP A 69 4.97 3.90 11.00
N ALA A 70 4.17 4.60 10.19
CA ALA A 70 4.46 4.85 8.79
C ALA A 70 5.76 5.66 8.60
N HIS A 71 6.14 6.52 9.55
CA HIS A 71 7.36 7.31 9.48
C HIS A 71 8.60 6.46 9.77
N ALA A 72 8.53 5.59 10.78
CA ALA A 72 9.60 4.60 11.00
C ALA A 72 9.80 3.72 9.77
N ARG A 73 8.70 3.25 9.17
CA ARG A 73 8.74 2.42 7.96
C ARG A 73 9.33 3.16 6.77
N LEU A 74 8.94 4.41 6.54
CA LEU A 74 9.52 5.26 5.50
C LEU A 74 11.03 5.42 5.69
N SER A 75 11.48 5.66 6.93
CA SER A 75 12.90 5.79 7.27
C SER A 75 13.70 4.52 6.95
N GLU A 76 13.17 3.34 7.32
CA GLU A 76 13.82 2.05 7.05
C GLU A 76 13.95 1.78 5.54
N VAL A 77 12.88 1.98 4.77
CA VAL A 77 12.91 1.81 3.31
C VAL A 77 13.89 2.81 2.68
N GLN A 78 13.93 4.06 3.16
CA GLN A 78 14.87 5.07 2.69
C GLN A 78 16.34 4.74 2.98
N ALA A 79 16.63 4.13 4.14
CA ALA A 79 17.98 3.67 4.46
C ALA A 79 18.47 2.62 3.46
N MET A 80 17.58 1.72 3.01
CA MET A 80 17.91 0.73 1.98
C MET A 80 18.23 1.40 0.64
N LEU A 81 17.47 2.43 0.23
CA LEU A 81 17.65 3.11 -1.06
C LEU A 81 19.07 3.66 -1.26
N GLN A 82 19.72 4.17 -0.19
CA GLN A 82 21.06 4.76 -0.30
C GLN A 82 22.11 3.79 -0.84
N GLU A 83 21.98 2.49 -0.55
CA GLU A 83 22.90 1.47 -1.03
C GLU A 83 22.60 1.05 -2.48
N TYR A 84 21.33 1.08 -2.90
CA TYR A 84 20.93 0.78 -4.28
C TYR A 84 21.35 1.86 -5.26
N TRP A 85 21.35 3.13 -4.84
CA TRP A 85 21.73 4.25 -5.71
C TRP A 85 23.13 4.17 -6.28
N LYS A 86 24.09 3.64 -5.51
CA LYS A 86 25.47 3.44 -5.99
C LYS A 86 25.55 2.50 -7.19
N ARG A 87 24.48 1.73 -7.46
CA ARG A 87 24.43 0.64 -8.43
C ARG A 87 23.60 0.96 -9.67
N ILE A 88 22.98 2.14 -9.76
CA ILE A 88 22.18 2.57 -10.94
C ILE A 88 22.90 3.72 -11.67
N PRO A 89 23.83 3.43 -12.60
CA PRO A 89 24.54 4.44 -13.39
C PRO A 89 23.90 4.76 -14.75
N ASP A 90 22.73 4.20 -15.07
CA ASP A 90 22.16 4.28 -16.42
C ASP A 90 21.67 5.70 -16.81
N LEU A 91 21.97 6.12 -18.05
CA LEU A 91 21.68 7.45 -18.59
C LEU A 91 20.20 7.66 -18.93
N GLU A 92 19.51 6.62 -19.42
CA GLU A 92 18.08 6.71 -19.72
C GLU A 92 17.27 6.90 -18.44
N SER A 93 17.63 6.16 -17.40
CA SER A 93 17.07 6.31 -16.05
C SER A 93 17.26 7.72 -15.48
N GLN A 94 18.40 8.38 -15.78
CA GLN A 94 18.64 9.77 -15.39
C GLN A 94 17.73 10.77 -16.12
N GLN A 95 17.57 10.62 -17.45
CA GLN A 95 16.70 11.51 -18.22
C GLN A 95 15.23 11.40 -17.79
N LYS A 96 14.74 10.18 -17.58
CA LYS A 96 13.38 9.94 -17.06
C LYS A 96 13.18 10.59 -15.69
N LEU A 97 14.17 10.48 -14.81
CA LEU A 97 14.15 11.11 -13.50
C LEU A 97 14.13 12.65 -13.59
N GLU A 98 14.94 13.25 -14.46
CA GLU A 98 14.93 14.69 -14.70
C GLU A 98 13.57 15.18 -15.20
N ALA A 99 12.94 14.43 -16.12
CA ALA A 99 11.60 14.72 -16.61
C ALA A 99 10.55 14.66 -15.50
N LEU A 100 10.61 13.65 -14.62
CA LEU A 100 9.76 13.56 -13.43
C LEU A 100 9.95 14.79 -12.53
N ILE A 101 11.19 15.15 -12.22
CA ILE A 101 11.49 16.32 -11.36
C ILE A 101 10.97 17.61 -11.98
N ALA A 102 11.17 17.80 -13.28
CA ALA A 102 10.67 18.97 -14.01
C ALA A 102 9.14 19.02 -13.98
N HIS A 103 8.46 17.89 -14.19
CA HIS A 103 7.01 17.82 -14.15
C HIS A 103 6.45 18.12 -12.74
N LEU A 104 7.05 17.56 -11.68
CA LEU A 104 6.68 17.88 -10.31
C LEU A 104 6.90 19.36 -9.99
N GLY A 105 8.03 19.93 -10.45
CA GLY A 105 8.35 21.35 -10.26
C GLY A 105 7.44 22.31 -11.04
N SER A 106 6.73 21.83 -12.06
CA SER A 106 5.82 22.67 -12.88
C SER A 106 4.54 23.09 -12.16
N GLY A 107 4.17 22.40 -11.07
CA GLY A 107 2.92 22.65 -10.35
C GLY A 107 1.66 22.16 -11.05
N GLN A 108 1.77 21.40 -12.14
CA GLN A 108 0.62 20.85 -12.88
C GLN A 108 -0.13 19.75 -12.12
N LEU A 109 0.57 19.05 -11.20
CA LEU A 109 -0.02 18.05 -10.32
C LEU A 109 -0.49 18.74 -9.03
N SER A 110 -1.76 18.55 -8.69
CA SER A 110 -2.41 19.26 -7.56
C SER A 110 -3.00 18.33 -6.51
N SER A 111 -2.97 17.02 -6.75
CA SER A 111 -3.57 16.02 -5.87
C SER A 111 -2.77 14.72 -5.84
N LEU A 112 -2.96 13.96 -4.76
CA LEU A 112 -2.34 12.64 -4.60
C LEU A 112 -2.74 11.68 -5.73
N ALA A 113 -4.00 11.72 -6.18
CA ALA A 113 -4.49 10.84 -7.24
C ALA A 113 -3.79 11.12 -8.59
N GLN A 114 -3.60 12.39 -8.94
CA GLN A 114 -2.86 12.78 -10.15
C GLN A 114 -1.39 12.36 -10.07
N LEU A 115 -0.76 12.54 -8.91
CA LEU A 115 0.62 12.10 -8.68
C LEU A 115 0.74 10.58 -8.80
N SER A 116 -0.17 9.81 -8.19
CA SER A 116 -0.19 8.36 -8.30
C SER A 116 -0.34 7.89 -9.76
N ALA A 117 -1.30 8.45 -10.51
CA ALA A 117 -1.50 8.12 -11.91
C ALA A 117 -0.27 8.47 -12.78
N TYR A 118 0.40 9.59 -12.49
CA TYR A 118 1.65 9.94 -13.17
C TYR A 118 2.76 8.92 -12.88
N LEU A 119 2.92 8.51 -11.62
CA LEU A 119 3.93 7.52 -11.22
C LEU A 119 3.65 6.13 -11.80
N GLU A 120 2.39 5.75 -11.98
CA GLU A 120 2.01 4.51 -12.68
C GLU A 120 2.43 4.55 -14.15
N GLY A 121 2.30 5.70 -14.81
CA GLY A 121 2.81 5.90 -16.18
C GLY A 121 4.34 5.96 -16.26
N PHE A 122 5.02 6.34 -15.17
CA PHE A 122 6.48 6.42 -15.10
C PHE A 122 7.15 5.04 -15.09
N SER A 123 6.62 4.10 -14.32
CA SER A 123 7.14 2.73 -14.26
C SER A 123 6.07 1.75 -13.79
N SER A 124 6.09 0.51 -14.27
CA SER A 124 5.29 -0.58 -13.69
C SER A 124 5.81 -1.04 -12.33
N GLU A 125 7.10 -0.80 -12.03
CA GLU A 125 7.75 -1.27 -10.82
C GLU A 125 7.59 -0.29 -9.66
N ILE A 126 6.95 -0.74 -8.59
CA ILE A 126 6.70 0.10 -7.41
C ILE A 126 7.98 0.58 -6.73
N SER A 127 9.01 -0.25 -6.67
CA SER A 127 10.29 0.13 -6.08
C SER A 127 10.96 1.26 -6.86
N GLN A 128 10.86 1.26 -8.20
CA GLN A 128 11.37 2.34 -9.05
C GLN A 128 10.58 3.63 -8.87
N ARG A 129 9.24 3.58 -8.76
CA ARG A 129 8.42 4.77 -8.46
C ARG A 129 8.83 5.40 -7.14
N PHE A 130 8.97 4.58 -6.10
CA PHE A 130 9.33 5.03 -4.76
C PHE A 130 10.73 5.67 -4.73
N LEU A 131 11.67 5.02 -5.40
CA LEU A 131 13.04 5.48 -5.58
C LEU A 131 13.09 6.85 -6.31
N ALA A 132 12.42 6.95 -7.46
CA ALA A 132 12.38 8.18 -8.24
C ALA A 132 11.71 9.34 -7.49
N LEU A 133 10.60 9.05 -6.78
CA LEU A 133 9.89 10.03 -5.97
C LEU A 133 10.71 10.49 -4.75
N SER A 134 11.42 9.58 -4.09
CA SER A 134 12.36 9.92 -3.00
C SER A 134 13.46 10.85 -3.48
N ARG A 135 13.98 10.62 -4.69
CA ARG A 135 14.99 11.51 -5.28
C ARG A 135 14.42 12.86 -5.67
N ALA A 136 13.22 12.89 -6.23
CA ALA A 136 12.55 14.14 -6.57
C ALA A 136 12.30 15.00 -5.32
N ARG A 137 11.90 14.38 -4.21
CA ARG A 137 11.77 15.05 -2.90
C ARG A 137 13.06 15.78 -2.51
N ASP A 138 14.21 15.10 -2.56
CA ASP A 138 15.50 15.69 -2.17
C ASP A 138 15.86 16.91 -3.04
N VAL A 139 15.57 16.83 -4.34
CA VAL A 139 15.83 17.93 -5.28
C VAL A 139 14.87 19.11 -5.08
N LEU A 140 13.61 18.83 -4.79
CA LEU A 140 12.59 19.85 -4.55
C LEU A 140 12.75 20.50 -3.17
N ALA A 141 13.34 19.83 -2.18
CA ALA A 141 13.51 20.33 -0.81
C ALA A 141 14.25 21.67 -0.73
N GLY A 142 15.13 21.95 -1.70
CA GLY A 142 15.85 23.22 -1.82
C GLY A 142 15.08 24.38 -2.47
N ARG A 143 13.80 24.18 -2.86
CA ARG A 143 13.01 25.13 -3.66
C ARG A 143 11.79 25.63 -2.88
N PRO A 144 11.78 26.87 -2.37
CA PRO A 144 10.64 27.43 -1.63
C PRO A 144 9.31 27.37 -2.39
N GLU A 145 9.36 27.59 -3.70
CA GLU A 145 8.21 27.53 -4.61
C GLU A 145 7.59 26.14 -4.73
N ALA A 146 8.35 25.08 -4.42
CA ALA A 146 7.89 23.69 -4.49
C ALA A 146 7.22 23.20 -3.19
N ARG A 147 7.02 24.05 -2.19
CA ARG A 147 6.54 23.62 -0.85
C ARG A 147 5.23 22.82 -0.88
N ALA A 148 4.26 23.23 -1.69
CA ALA A 148 3.00 22.51 -1.83
C ALA A 148 3.19 21.13 -2.50
N MET A 149 4.04 21.06 -3.53
CA MET A 149 4.40 19.81 -4.18
C MET A 149 5.16 18.87 -3.23
N LEU A 150 6.10 19.41 -2.45
CA LEU A 150 6.83 18.63 -1.44
C LEU A 150 5.89 17.97 -0.44
N ALA A 151 4.88 18.69 0.04
CA ALA A 151 3.88 18.10 0.94
C ALA A 151 3.11 16.94 0.30
N LEU A 152 2.76 17.06 -0.99
CA LEU A 152 2.13 15.96 -1.75
C LEU A 152 3.08 14.78 -1.94
N VAL A 153 4.35 15.04 -2.25
CA VAL A 153 5.40 14.03 -2.41
C VAL A 153 5.65 13.28 -1.09
N ASP A 154 5.76 14.00 0.03
CA ASP A 154 5.93 13.41 1.36
C ASP A 154 4.73 12.53 1.73
N GLN A 155 3.50 13.00 1.45
CA GLN A 155 2.29 12.22 1.68
C GLN A 155 2.26 10.93 0.84
N ALA A 156 2.67 11.02 -0.44
CA ALA A 156 2.75 9.87 -1.32
C ALA A 156 3.79 8.85 -0.86
N LEU A 157 5.00 9.29 -0.49
CA LEU A 157 6.04 8.42 0.03
C LEU A 157 5.62 7.72 1.32
N LEU A 158 4.99 8.46 2.25
CA LEU A 158 4.48 7.90 3.49
C LEU A 158 3.44 6.81 3.22
N ARG A 159 2.50 7.08 2.30
CA ARG A 159 1.47 6.12 1.90
C ARG A 159 2.06 4.86 1.26
N MET A 160 3.00 5.02 0.32
CA MET A 160 3.67 3.90 -0.33
C MET A 160 4.44 3.03 0.68
N ALA A 161 5.16 3.65 1.62
CA ALA A 161 5.88 2.92 2.66
C ALA A 161 4.92 2.15 3.57
N ASP A 162 3.80 2.75 3.96
CA ASP A 162 2.82 2.11 4.84
C ASP A 162 2.05 0.97 4.15
N GLU A 163 1.54 1.22 2.95
CA GLU A 163 0.71 0.27 2.22
C GLU A 163 1.56 -0.83 1.56
N GLN A 164 2.70 -0.48 0.98
CA GLN A 164 3.47 -1.34 0.05
C GLN A 164 4.95 -1.48 0.41
N GLY A 165 5.37 -1.10 1.63
CA GLY A 165 6.77 -1.07 2.01
C GLY A 165 7.53 -2.38 1.79
N LEU A 166 6.89 -3.54 2.00
CA LEU A 166 7.54 -4.84 1.78
C LEU A 166 7.73 -5.13 0.27
N GLU A 167 6.77 -4.78 -0.58
CA GLU A 167 6.89 -4.94 -2.04
C GLU A 167 7.99 -4.06 -2.61
N ILE A 168 8.13 -2.84 -2.08
CA ILE A 168 9.22 -1.92 -2.43
C ILE A 168 10.57 -2.53 -2.04
N GLU A 169 10.69 -3.04 -0.80
CA GLU A 169 11.93 -3.66 -0.32
C GLU A 169 12.34 -4.88 -1.14
N LEU A 170 11.39 -5.75 -1.48
CA LEU A 170 11.62 -6.92 -2.32
C LEU A 170 12.01 -6.50 -3.75
N GLY A 171 11.34 -5.50 -4.32
CA GLY A 171 11.65 -4.96 -5.64
C GLY A 171 13.07 -4.39 -5.72
N LEU A 172 13.49 -3.63 -4.69
CA LEU A 172 14.87 -3.14 -4.59
C LEU A 172 15.86 -4.32 -4.47
N ARG A 173 15.57 -5.27 -3.59
CA ARG A 173 16.44 -6.42 -3.31
C ARG A 173 16.72 -7.29 -4.51
N ILE A 174 15.68 -7.61 -5.28
CA ILE A 174 15.80 -8.49 -6.43
C ILE A 174 16.46 -7.82 -7.63
N GLU A 175 16.51 -6.48 -7.65
CA GLU A 175 16.96 -5.70 -8.82
C GLU A 175 18.26 -6.19 -9.46
N PRO A 176 19.36 -6.41 -8.71
CA PRO A 176 20.62 -6.81 -9.33
C PRO A 176 20.54 -8.21 -9.97
N LEU A 177 19.84 -9.14 -9.31
CA LEU A 177 19.64 -10.51 -9.78
C LEU A 177 18.70 -10.55 -10.99
N ALA A 178 17.63 -9.76 -10.98
CA ALA A 178 16.69 -9.65 -12.09
C ALA A 178 17.36 -9.03 -13.31
N ALA A 179 18.17 -7.97 -13.14
CA ALA A 179 18.94 -7.37 -14.21
C ALA A 179 19.96 -8.34 -14.82
N GLU A 180 20.72 -9.06 -13.99
CA GLU A 180 21.67 -10.10 -14.44
C GLU A 180 20.95 -11.21 -15.23
N ALA A 181 19.84 -11.72 -14.71
CA ALA A 181 19.07 -12.78 -15.36
C ALA A 181 18.40 -12.29 -16.66
N SER A 182 17.91 -11.04 -16.69
CA SER A 182 17.34 -10.44 -17.89
C SER A 182 18.40 -10.24 -18.98
N ALA A 183 19.58 -9.72 -18.62
CA ALA A 183 20.72 -9.59 -19.54
C ALA A 183 21.21 -10.94 -20.07
N ALA A 184 21.10 -12.01 -19.27
CA ALA A 184 21.36 -13.37 -19.70
C ALA A 184 20.26 -13.96 -20.59
N GLY A 185 19.13 -13.27 -20.79
CA GLY A 185 18.00 -13.73 -21.60
C GLY A 185 17.15 -14.80 -20.90
N VAL A 186 17.01 -14.73 -19.57
CA VAL A 186 16.06 -15.59 -18.83
C VAL A 186 14.62 -15.08 -19.00
N GLY A 187 14.43 -13.76 -19.09
CA GLY A 187 13.13 -13.17 -19.35
C GLY A 187 13.16 -11.65 -19.24
N ASP A 188 12.00 -11.03 -19.45
CA ASP A 188 11.81 -9.61 -19.17
C ASP A 188 12.07 -9.33 -17.67
N ILE A 189 12.71 -8.21 -17.39
CA ILE A 189 13.11 -7.85 -16.02
C ILE A 189 11.89 -7.71 -15.11
N GLN A 190 10.76 -7.19 -15.59
CA GLN A 190 9.56 -7.04 -14.78
C GLN A 190 8.94 -8.40 -14.48
N ALA A 191 8.86 -9.29 -15.47
CA ALA A 191 8.39 -10.66 -15.26
C ALA A 191 9.22 -11.41 -14.20
N LEU A 192 10.54 -11.22 -14.19
CA LEU A 192 11.45 -11.78 -13.19
C LEU A 192 11.16 -11.24 -11.78
N ARG A 193 11.02 -9.91 -11.64
CA ARG A 193 10.68 -9.26 -10.36
C ARG A 193 9.34 -9.75 -9.82
N ASP A 194 8.31 -9.79 -10.67
CA ASP A 194 6.96 -10.15 -10.26
C ASP A 194 6.88 -11.62 -9.85
N THR A 195 7.54 -12.51 -10.60
CA THR A 195 7.55 -13.95 -10.26
C THR A 195 8.26 -14.22 -8.94
N TYR A 196 9.35 -13.51 -8.66
CA TYR A 196 9.99 -13.57 -7.35
C TYR A 196 9.09 -13.01 -6.24
N ARG A 197 8.48 -11.84 -6.45
CA ARG A 197 7.60 -11.19 -5.47
C ARG A 197 6.38 -12.03 -5.14
N ASP A 198 5.75 -12.66 -6.14
CA ASP A 198 4.64 -13.60 -5.94
C ASP A 198 5.09 -14.82 -5.14
N ALA A 199 6.29 -15.35 -5.43
CA ALA A 199 6.84 -16.48 -4.70
C ALA A 199 7.13 -16.18 -3.22
N VAL A 200 7.45 -14.92 -2.88
CA VAL A 200 7.74 -14.49 -1.50
C VAL A 200 6.48 -14.04 -0.74
N LEU A 201 5.58 -13.29 -1.39
CA LEU A 201 4.44 -12.64 -0.74
C LEU A 201 3.16 -13.48 -0.77
N ASP A 202 2.83 -14.07 -1.92
CA ASP A 202 1.55 -14.74 -2.16
C ASP A 202 1.77 -16.10 -2.83
N TYR A 203 2.55 -16.96 -2.16
CA TYR A 203 2.87 -18.27 -2.72
C TYR A 203 1.65 -19.20 -2.73
N ARG A 204 1.18 -19.52 -3.94
CA ARG A 204 -0.01 -20.35 -4.18
C ARG A 204 0.29 -21.85 -4.38
N GLY A 205 1.54 -22.27 -4.16
CA GLY A 205 1.97 -23.66 -4.25
C GLY A 205 2.55 -24.08 -5.61
N LEU A 206 3.08 -25.30 -5.67
CA LEU A 206 3.82 -25.86 -6.80
C LEU A 206 3.10 -25.74 -8.15
N SER A 207 1.81 -26.13 -8.21
CA SER A 207 1.04 -26.14 -9.46
C SER A 207 0.82 -24.73 -10.01
N ALA A 208 0.52 -23.77 -9.14
CA ALA A 208 0.35 -22.37 -9.54
C ALA A 208 1.69 -21.80 -10.01
N ALA A 209 2.78 -22.07 -9.30
CA ALA A 209 4.11 -21.64 -9.70
C ALA A 209 4.54 -22.18 -11.07
N TRP A 210 4.22 -23.45 -11.38
CA TRP A 210 4.44 -23.99 -12.72
C TRP A 210 3.65 -23.21 -13.78
N GLN A 211 2.35 -22.99 -13.56
CA GLN A 211 1.49 -22.26 -14.50
C GLN A 211 1.99 -20.83 -14.74
N ASP A 212 2.28 -20.10 -13.65
CA ASP A 212 2.78 -18.73 -13.71
C ASP A 212 4.11 -18.66 -14.49
N ILE A 213 5.02 -19.63 -14.31
CA ILE A 213 6.28 -19.67 -15.07
C ILE A 213 6.02 -19.95 -16.55
N GLN A 214 5.15 -20.91 -16.88
CA GLN A 214 4.82 -21.22 -18.27
C GLN A 214 4.15 -20.04 -18.99
N GLU A 215 3.31 -19.28 -18.29
CA GLU A 215 2.64 -18.10 -18.84
C GLU A 215 3.61 -16.94 -19.08
N ARG A 216 4.50 -16.66 -18.12
CA ARG A 216 5.40 -15.49 -18.18
C ARG A 216 6.69 -15.74 -18.96
N PHE A 217 7.11 -17.01 -19.06
CA PHE A 217 8.41 -17.39 -19.61
C PHE A 217 8.32 -18.53 -20.63
N ALA A 218 7.25 -18.58 -21.44
CA ALA A 218 6.99 -19.66 -22.39
C ALA A 218 8.17 -20.03 -23.32
N ALA A 219 9.02 -19.05 -23.66
CA ALA A 219 10.19 -19.25 -24.53
C ALA A 219 11.49 -19.60 -23.78
N THR A 220 11.46 -19.62 -22.45
CA THR A 220 12.63 -19.85 -21.60
C THR A 220 12.58 -21.26 -21.01
N PRO A 221 13.69 -22.02 -21.07
CA PRO A 221 13.78 -23.29 -20.35
C PRO A 221 13.48 -23.11 -18.86
N LEU A 222 12.56 -23.93 -18.34
CA LEU A 222 12.11 -23.91 -16.94
C LEU A 222 13.29 -23.88 -15.96
N GLU A 223 14.34 -24.64 -16.24
CA GLU A 223 15.51 -24.78 -15.37
C GLU A 223 16.20 -23.43 -15.11
N ARG A 224 16.17 -22.51 -16.10
CA ARG A 224 16.79 -21.19 -15.99
C ARG A 224 15.98 -20.27 -15.09
N VAL A 225 14.65 -20.27 -15.23
CA VAL A 225 13.75 -19.48 -14.37
C VAL A 225 13.79 -20.00 -12.93
N VAL A 226 13.74 -21.32 -12.76
CA VAL A 226 13.87 -21.96 -11.44
C VAL A 226 15.24 -21.69 -10.82
N ALA A 227 16.33 -21.69 -11.60
CA ALA A 227 17.66 -21.33 -11.10
C ALA A 227 17.71 -19.89 -10.57
N PHE A 228 17.11 -18.95 -11.29
CA PHE A 228 17.00 -17.57 -10.86
C PHE A 228 16.23 -17.46 -9.53
N LEU A 229 15.05 -18.08 -9.43
CA LEU A 229 14.24 -18.06 -8.21
C LEU A 229 14.96 -18.67 -7.01
N GLN A 230 15.63 -19.82 -7.20
CA GLN A 230 16.43 -20.44 -6.14
C GLN A 230 17.57 -19.54 -5.68
N LYS A 231 18.31 -18.91 -6.60
CA LYS A 231 19.39 -17.98 -6.25
C LYS A 231 18.86 -16.82 -5.39
N ALA A 232 17.71 -16.26 -5.76
CA ALA A 232 17.07 -15.18 -5.02
C ALA A 232 16.57 -15.60 -3.63
N LEU A 233 15.83 -16.71 -3.55
CA LEU A 233 15.28 -17.24 -2.29
C LEU A 233 16.38 -17.68 -1.32
N SER A 234 17.51 -18.20 -1.83
CA SER A 234 18.67 -18.54 -1.01
C SER A 234 19.27 -17.29 -0.37
N ALA A 235 19.42 -16.21 -1.14
CA ALA A 235 19.91 -14.94 -0.62
C ALA A 235 18.99 -14.38 0.49
N ASP A 236 17.68 -14.58 0.37
CA ASP A 236 16.73 -14.17 1.41
C ASP A 236 16.84 -15.01 2.68
N LEU A 237 16.96 -16.34 2.55
CA LEU A 237 17.18 -17.24 3.68
C LEU A 237 18.49 -16.92 4.41
N ASP A 238 19.57 -16.69 3.66
CA ASP A 238 20.88 -16.33 4.22
C ASP A 238 20.86 -14.97 4.93
N SER A 239 20.07 -14.03 4.43
CA SER A 239 19.94 -12.69 5.03
C SER A 239 19.23 -12.66 6.38
N GLN A 240 18.54 -13.75 6.76
CA GLN A 240 17.70 -13.86 7.96
C GLN A 240 16.78 -12.64 8.16
N SER A 241 16.16 -12.18 7.07
CA SER A 241 15.29 -11.00 7.12
C SER A 241 14.11 -11.24 8.06
N SER A 242 14.02 -10.47 9.15
CA SER A 242 12.97 -10.61 10.18
C SER A 242 11.54 -10.39 9.66
N ARG A 243 11.38 -9.87 8.44
CA ARG A 243 10.10 -9.60 7.78
C ARG A 243 9.59 -10.76 6.93
N LEU A 244 10.48 -11.69 6.57
CA LEU A 244 10.14 -12.84 5.75
C LEU A 244 10.00 -14.06 6.65
N ASP A 245 9.01 -14.89 6.37
CA ASP A 245 8.79 -16.14 7.09
C ASP A 245 9.73 -17.22 6.53
N PRO A 246 10.76 -17.66 7.28
CA PRO A 246 11.75 -18.60 6.77
C PRO A 246 11.12 -19.96 6.43
N VAL A 247 10.08 -20.38 7.13
CA VAL A 247 9.38 -21.65 6.86
C VAL A 247 8.66 -21.58 5.51
N LYS A 248 8.08 -20.42 5.17
CA LYS A 248 7.48 -20.22 3.84
C LYS A 248 8.55 -20.22 2.76
N LEU A 249 9.66 -19.51 2.96
CA LEU A 249 10.75 -19.46 1.98
C LEU A 249 11.36 -20.85 1.72
N GLU A 250 11.59 -21.65 2.77
CA GLU A 250 12.06 -23.04 2.65
C GLU A 250 11.07 -23.91 1.88
N ARG A 251 9.76 -23.73 2.11
CA ARG A 251 8.72 -24.44 1.34
C ARG A 251 8.77 -24.08 -0.13
N VAL A 252 8.87 -22.79 -0.46
CA VAL A 252 8.98 -22.32 -1.85
C VAL A 252 10.25 -22.89 -2.47
N MET A 253 11.38 -22.87 -1.77
CA MET A 253 12.65 -23.44 -2.21
C MET A 253 12.53 -24.95 -2.52
N SER A 254 11.87 -25.71 -1.63
CA SER A 254 11.61 -27.14 -1.83
C SER A 254 10.77 -27.39 -3.09
N ASP A 255 9.73 -26.59 -3.29
CA ASP A 255 8.87 -26.70 -4.47
C ASP A 255 9.62 -26.29 -5.75
N MET A 256 10.49 -25.29 -5.72
CA MET A 256 11.38 -24.96 -6.83
C MET A 256 12.34 -26.12 -7.17
N HIS A 257 12.84 -26.83 -6.17
CA HIS A 257 13.64 -28.04 -6.40
C HIS A 257 12.82 -29.12 -7.12
N LYS A 258 11.56 -29.35 -6.70
CA LYS A 258 10.66 -30.29 -7.38
C LYS A 258 10.38 -29.87 -8.83
N LEU A 259 10.15 -28.58 -9.10
CA LEU A 259 9.96 -28.09 -10.48
C LEU A 259 11.18 -28.37 -11.36
N ARG A 260 12.41 -28.16 -10.85
CA ARG A 260 13.62 -28.52 -11.61
C ARG A 260 13.67 -30.01 -11.94
N VAL A 261 13.34 -30.89 -10.99
CA VAL A 261 13.31 -32.35 -11.22
C VAL A 261 12.26 -32.69 -12.28
N LEU A 262 11.06 -32.10 -12.19
CA LEU A 262 9.99 -32.30 -13.17
C LEU A 262 10.37 -31.80 -14.57
N GLY A 263 11.07 -30.66 -14.66
CA GLY A 263 11.62 -30.14 -15.91
C GLY A 263 12.53 -31.14 -16.61
N GLY A 264 13.43 -31.78 -15.86
CA GLY A 264 14.30 -32.85 -16.37
C GLY A 264 13.57 -34.10 -16.86
N LEU A 265 12.32 -34.30 -16.46
CA LEU A 265 11.46 -35.42 -16.90
C LEU A 265 10.50 -35.02 -18.03
N ALA A 266 10.47 -33.74 -18.44
CA ALA A 266 9.45 -33.22 -19.37
C ALA A 266 9.47 -33.93 -20.73
N GLU A 267 10.65 -34.24 -21.27
CA GLU A 267 10.78 -34.98 -22.54
C GLU A 267 10.18 -36.39 -22.46
N GLN A 268 10.38 -37.07 -21.33
CA GLN A 268 9.88 -38.44 -21.11
C GLN A 268 8.36 -38.44 -20.95
N VAL A 269 7.82 -37.47 -20.20
CA VAL A 269 6.38 -37.25 -20.06
C VAL A 269 5.75 -36.89 -21.40
N GLY A 270 6.39 -36.01 -22.18
CA GLY A 270 5.95 -35.65 -23.52
C GLY A 270 5.94 -36.84 -24.48
N ALA A 271 6.99 -37.66 -24.47
CA ALA A 271 7.06 -38.88 -25.26
C ALA A 271 5.95 -39.88 -24.89
N LEU A 272 5.70 -40.07 -23.59
CA LEU A 272 4.60 -40.92 -23.12
C LEU A 272 3.23 -40.38 -23.55
N TRP A 273 3.02 -39.07 -23.44
CA TRP A 273 1.79 -38.41 -23.84
C TRP A 273 1.52 -38.58 -25.34
N GLN A 274 2.53 -38.39 -26.19
CA GLN A 274 2.41 -38.64 -27.64
C GLN A 274 2.02 -40.11 -27.91
N VAL A 275 2.69 -41.06 -27.25
CA VAL A 275 2.36 -42.48 -27.41
C VAL A 275 0.91 -42.79 -27.02
N LEU A 276 0.43 -42.23 -25.90
CA LEU A 276 -0.91 -42.52 -25.37
C LEU A 276 -2.03 -41.77 -26.09
N VAL A 277 -1.77 -40.55 -26.57
CA VAL A 277 -2.80 -39.63 -27.09
C VAL A 277 -2.79 -39.56 -28.61
N THR A 278 -1.61 -39.52 -29.25
CA THR A 278 -1.50 -39.42 -30.72
C THR A 278 -1.25 -40.76 -31.40
N GLY A 279 -0.81 -41.79 -30.66
CA GLY A 279 -0.61 -43.15 -31.18
C GLY A 279 0.57 -43.29 -32.15
N GLU A 280 1.42 -42.27 -32.27
CA GLU A 280 2.47 -42.18 -33.32
C GLU A 280 3.72 -43.05 -33.10
N ARG A 281 3.73 -43.92 -32.09
CA ARG A 281 4.58 -45.11 -32.11
C ARG A 281 3.68 -46.32 -31.99
N GLY A 282 3.21 -46.77 -33.15
CA GLY A 282 2.57 -48.07 -33.26
C GLY A 282 3.48 -49.11 -32.64
N HIS A 283 3.05 -49.70 -31.53
CA HIS A 283 2.94 -51.13 -31.27
C HIS A 283 1.74 -51.23 -30.34
N GLY A 284 0.67 -51.87 -30.83
CA GLY A 284 -0.61 -51.90 -30.16
C GLY A 284 -0.48 -52.32 -28.70
N ILE A 285 -1.15 -51.58 -27.82
CA ILE A 285 -1.59 -52.13 -26.55
C ILE A 285 -2.58 -53.24 -26.93
N ARG A 286 -2.07 -54.47 -27.08
CA ARG A 286 -2.92 -55.65 -27.00
C ARG A 286 -3.43 -55.68 -25.56
N ALA A 287 -4.73 -55.46 -25.43
CA ALA A 287 -5.46 -55.81 -24.23
C ALA A 287 -5.13 -57.26 -23.87
N PHE A 288 -4.65 -57.45 -22.64
CA PHE A 288 -4.79 -58.68 -21.88
C PHE A 288 -5.41 -58.29 -20.54
#